data_AF-A0A9Q1AB25-F1
#
_entry.id   AF-A0A9Q1AB25-F1
#
_cell.length_a   1.000
_cell.length_b   1.000
_cell.length_c   1.000
_cell.angle_alpha   90.00
_cell.angle_beta   90.00
_cell.angle_gamma   90.00
#
_symmetry.space_group_name_H-M   'P 1'
#
loop_
_entity.id
_entity.type
_entity.pdbx_description
1 polymer ?
#
loop_
_entity_poly.entity_id
_entity_poly.type
_entity_poly.pdbx_seq_one_letter_code
_entity_poly.pdbx_strand_id
1 'polypeptide(L)'
;MLCYGCFKSSPIYSYIPSPIISNKNKNLLFKTFPFLSSHKPKFTSSLSCSHSLSQIMDLDNSKDQESTSLFEFLSRKAYAPPSWASLLNPIPSHIFSLGHLPTPIHKWNLPNLPANTEVYLKRDDLSGMQMSGNKVRKLEFLMADAVAQGADCIITIGGIQSNHCRATAVAAKYLNLDCYLILRTSKVVVDKDPGLTGNLLVERLVGANVQLISKEEYAQIGSVNLTNDLKEKLVKEGRKPYVIPVGGSNSLGTWGYIEAIREIEQQVQATTGRIKFDDIVVACGSGATIAGLALGSWLGTLKAKVHAFAVCDDPDYFYNFVQDLIDGLKAGVDSHDIVNIQNAKGLGYAINTSEELKFVKANCYRYRGRS
;
A
#
# COMPACT_ATOMS: atom_id res chain seq x y z
N MET A 1 2.56 10.75 -9.62
CA MET A 1 1.99 9.42 -9.24
C MET A 1 0.65 9.63 -8.54
N LEU A 2 -0.47 9.21 -9.15
CA LEU A 2 -1.81 9.35 -8.56
C LEU A 2 -2.05 8.22 -7.55
N CYS A 3 -2.09 8.56 -6.26
CA CYS A 3 -2.55 7.64 -5.22
C CYS A 3 -4.08 7.73 -5.21
N TYR A 4 -4.78 6.71 -5.68
CA TYR A 4 -6.24 6.68 -5.65
C TYR A 4 -6.71 6.66 -4.20
N GLY A 5 -7.16 7.81 -3.71
CA GLY A 5 -7.79 8.00 -2.41
C GLY A 5 -9.17 7.35 -2.38
N CYS A 6 -9.60 6.99 -1.18
CA CYS A 6 -10.86 6.33 -0.94
C CYS A 6 -12.06 7.19 -1.36
N PHE A 7 -12.83 6.73 -2.36
CA PHE A 7 -14.09 7.36 -2.75
C PHE A 7 -15.20 6.95 -1.77
N LYS A 8 -15.82 7.91 -1.08
CA LYS A 8 -17.16 7.72 -0.50
C LYS A 8 -18.18 7.84 -1.63
N SER A 9 -18.72 6.73 -2.10
CA SER A 9 -19.95 6.73 -2.89
C SER A 9 -21.14 6.92 -1.96
N SER A 10 -21.77 8.09 -1.98
CA SER A 10 -23.14 8.24 -1.49
C SER A 10 -24.08 7.56 -2.48
N PRO A 11 -25.03 6.70 -2.06
CA PRO A 11 -25.98 6.10 -2.98
C PRO A 11 -26.98 7.17 -3.42
N ILE A 12 -26.85 7.66 -4.65
CA ILE A 12 -27.93 8.37 -5.33
C ILE A 12 -28.85 7.28 -5.89
N TYR A 13 -29.92 6.95 -5.16
CA TYR A 13 -31.01 6.16 -5.70
C TYR A 13 -31.77 7.03 -6.72
N SER A 14 -31.43 6.91 -8.00
CA SER A 14 -32.31 7.34 -9.08
C SER A 14 -33.28 6.19 -9.39
N TYR A 15 -34.50 6.30 -8.88
CA TYR A 15 -35.63 5.45 -9.26
C TYR A 15 -35.87 5.57 -10.77
N ILE A 16 -35.80 4.46 -11.49
CA ILE A 16 -36.36 4.30 -12.83
C ILE A 16 -37.64 3.48 -12.66
N PRO A 17 -38.84 4.00 -12.98
CA PRO A 17 -40.07 3.22 -12.87
C PRO A 17 -40.13 2.23 -14.04
N SER A 18 -40.26 0.95 -13.73
CA SER A 18 -40.66 -0.09 -14.69
C SER A 18 -42.11 -0.49 -14.44
N PRO A 19 -42.85 -0.90 -15.49
CA PRO A 19 -44.29 -0.73 -15.56
C PRO A 19 -45.07 -1.76 -14.74
N ILE A 20 -46.24 -1.27 -14.35
CA ILE A 20 -47.35 -1.93 -13.67
C ILE A 20 -47.72 -3.25 -14.37
N ILE A 21 -47.67 -4.36 -13.64
CA ILE A 21 -48.51 -5.53 -13.90
C ILE A 21 -49.26 -5.86 -12.62
N SER A 22 -50.57 -5.62 -12.68
CA SER A 22 -51.56 -5.89 -11.66
C SER A 22 -51.83 -7.40 -11.58
N ASN A 23 -51.84 -7.98 -10.37
CA ASN A 23 -52.98 -8.83 -10.02
C ASN A 23 -53.23 -8.89 -8.50
N LYS A 24 -54.52 -8.87 -8.18
CA LYS A 24 -55.11 -8.58 -6.86
C LYS A 24 -55.22 -9.81 -5.95
N ASN A 25 -55.13 -9.52 -4.64
CA ASN A 25 -55.84 -10.13 -3.51
C ASN A 25 -55.69 -11.64 -3.24
N LYS A 26 -55.22 -12.01 -2.03
CA LYS A 26 -56.08 -12.20 -0.84
C LYS A 26 -55.25 -12.55 0.41
N ASN A 27 -55.64 -11.94 1.53
CA ASN A 27 -55.21 -12.23 2.90
C ASN A 27 -55.30 -13.73 3.25
N LEU A 28 -54.37 -14.23 4.10
CA LEU A 28 -54.73 -15.00 5.30
C LEU A 28 -53.55 -15.23 6.28
N LEU A 29 -53.76 -14.72 7.50
CA LEU A 29 -53.43 -15.28 8.83
C LEU A 29 -51.97 -15.48 9.32
N PHE A 30 -51.68 -14.71 10.37
CA PHE A 30 -50.79 -15.07 11.49
C PHE A 30 -51.19 -16.41 12.14
N LYS A 31 -50.21 -17.26 12.48
CA LYS A 31 -50.11 -17.95 13.78
C LYS A 31 -48.72 -18.57 13.99
N THR A 32 -48.30 -18.51 15.23
CA THR A 32 -46.97 -18.69 15.83
C THR A 32 -46.58 -20.14 16.23
N PHE A 33 -45.26 -20.34 16.41
CA PHE A 33 -44.49 -21.27 17.27
C PHE A 33 -44.17 -22.71 16.79
N PRO A 34 -43.11 -23.41 17.32
CA PRO A 34 -41.93 -22.98 18.08
C PRO A 34 -40.57 -23.60 17.64
N PHE A 35 -39.51 -23.21 18.35
CA PHE A 35 -38.17 -23.82 18.46
C PHE A 35 -38.20 -25.37 18.58
N LEU A 36 -37.28 -26.07 17.90
CA LEU A 36 -36.73 -27.36 18.34
C LEU A 36 -35.36 -27.66 17.69
N SER A 37 -34.59 -28.42 18.45
CA SER A 37 -33.14 -28.62 18.46
C SER A 37 -32.60 -29.58 17.39
N SER A 38 -31.31 -29.43 17.10
CA SER A 38 -30.30 -30.43 16.72
C SER A 38 -30.54 -31.34 15.50
N HIS A 39 -29.75 -31.14 14.45
CA HIS A 39 -29.02 -32.23 13.76
C HIS A 39 -27.84 -31.70 12.93
N LYS A 40 -26.63 -32.17 13.24
CA LYS A 40 -25.43 -32.09 12.38
C LYS A 40 -25.54 -33.17 11.30
N PRO A 41 -25.23 -32.89 10.02
CA PRO A 41 -25.03 -33.96 9.05
C PRO A 41 -23.63 -34.56 9.20
N LYS A 42 -23.58 -35.90 9.35
CA LYS A 42 -22.38 -36.72 9.21
C LYS A 42 -22.05 -36.87 7.73
N PHE A 43 -20.80 -36.61 7.34
CA PHE A 43 -20.22 -37.16 6.11
C PHE A 43 -19.09 -38.11 6.50
N THR A 44 -19.20 -39.36 6.08
CA THR A 44 -18.16 -40.40 6.18
C THR A 44 -17.94 -41.02 4.80
N SER A 45 -16.73 -40.88 4.27
CA SER A 45 -15.99 -41.88 3.48
C SER A 45 -14.56 -41.33 3.31
N SER A 46 -13.58 -41.80 4.09
CA SER A 46 -12.73 -42.97 3.84
C SER A 46 -12.01 -42.96 2.48
N LEU A 47 -10.91 -42.21 2.41
CA LEU A 47 -9.71 -42.66 1.69
C LEU A 47 -8.51 -42.49 2.62
N SER A 48 -7.94 -43.63 3.00
CA SER A 48 -6.72 -43.76 3.77
C SER A 48 -5.51 -43.46 2.90
N CYS A 49 -4.65 -42.54 3.32
CA CYS A 49 -3.23 -42.63 3.01
C CYS A 49 -2.45 -42.23 4.26
N SER A 50 -2.07 -43.24 5.04
CA SER A 50 -1.16 -43.15 6.16
C SER A 50 0.26 -43.07 5.63
N HIS A 51 0.89 -41.89 5.60
CA HIS A 51 2.34 -41.75 5.57
C HIS A 51 2.76 -40.82 6.72
N SER A 52 3.75 -41.29 7.46
CA SER A 52 4.26 -40.73 8.72
C SER A 52 4.83 -39.31 8.56
N LEU A 53 4.46 -38.44 9.50
CA LEU A 53 4.90 -37.06 9.65
C LEU A 53 6.32 -36.93 10.28
N SER A 54 7.28 -37.74 9.83
CA SER A 54 8.64 -37.77 10.41
C SER A 54 9.78 -37.72 9.40
N GLN A 55 9.58 -37.21 8.19
CA GLN A 55 10.66 -37.03 7.20
C GLN A 55 10.48 -35.76 6.37
N ILE A 56 10.49 -34.57 7.01
CA ILE A 56 10.91 -33.32 6.35
C ILE A 56 11.69 -32.49 7.38
N MET A 57 12.75 -33.08 7.91
CA MET A 57 13.88 -32.37 8.52
C MET A 57 15.11 -33.21 8.19
N ASP A 58 16.17 -32.54 7.78
CA ASP A 58 17.46 -33.06 7.28
C ASP A 58 17.55 -33.37 5.79
N LEU A 59 17.91 -32.34 5.01
CA LEU A 59 18.98 -32.45 4.03
C LEU A 59 19.87 -31.20 4.12
N ASP A 60 21.09 -31.45 4.59
CA ASP A 60 22.21 -30.54 4.76
C ASP A 60 22.99 -30.37 3.44
N ASN A 61 23.75 -29.27 3.37
CA ASN A 61 24.92 -29.01 2.53
C ASN A 61 25.11 -29.77 1.20
N SER A 62 24.88 -29.08 0.09
CA SER A 62 25.74 -29.22 -1.08
C SER A 62 25.78 -27.92 -1.89
N LYS A 63 26.98 -27.58 -2.36
CA LYS A 63 27.25 -26.51 -3.31
C LYS A 63 26.50 -26.84 -4.61
N ASP A 64 25.37 -26.20 -4.85
CA ASP A 64 24.73 -26.26 -6.15
C ASP A 64 24.49 -24.86 -6.71
N GLN A 65 24.83 -24.79 -8.00
CA GLN A 65 24.91 -23.65 -8.88
C GLN A 65 23.62 -22.83 -8.88
N GLU A 66 23.75 -21.53 -9.19
CA GLU A 66 22.66 -20.60 -9.48
C GLU A 66 21.67 -21.20 -10.50
N SER A 67 20.71 -21.99 -10.04
CA SER A 67 19.46 -22.20 -10.77
C SER A 67 18.65 -20.92 -10.55
N THR A 68 18.87 -19.93 -11.41
CA THR A 68 18.00 -18.76 -11.50
C THR A 68 16.59 -19.26 -11.79
N SER A 69 15.74 -19.28 -10.75
CA SER A 69 14.33 -19.56 -10.89
C SER A 69 13.77 -18.67 -12.00
N LEU A 70 13.27 -19.28 -13.08
CA LEU A 70 12.60 -18.59 -14.19
C LEU A 70 11.40 -17.74 -13.74
N PHE A 71 10.93 -17.97 -12.50
CA PHE A 71 9.84 -17.23 -11.88
C PHE A 71 10.38 -16.37 -10.73
N GLU A 72 10.28 -15.05 -10.87
CA GLU A 72 10.81 -14.10 -9.90
C GLU A 72 9.84 -13.77 -8.77
N PHE A 73 8.53 -13.88 -9.01
CA PHE A 73 7.50 -13.48 -8.05
C PHE A 73 7.56 -14.31 -6.75
N LEU A 74 7.43 -13.63 -5.60
CA LEU A 74 7.58 -14.17 -4.23
C LEU A 74 8.96 -14.75 -3.91
N SER A 75 9.99 -14.43 -4.70
CA SER A 75 11.37 -14.80 -4.37
C SER A 75 12.03 -13.75 -3.48
N ARG A 76 12.82 -14.20 -2.50
CA ARG A 76 13.76 -13.35 -1.75
C ARG A 76 15.09 -13.33 -2.49
N LYS A 77 15.63 -12.14 -2.74
CA LYS A 77 16.91 -11.93 -3.43
C LYS A 77 17.84 -11.13 -2.54
N ALA A 78 19.16 -11.36 -2.67
CA ALA A 78 20.15 -10.44 -2.13
C ALA A 78 19.97 -9.07 -2.82
N TYR A 79 20.13 -7.99 -2.06
CA TYR A 79 19.99 -6.64 -2.58
C TYR A 79 21.35 -5.96 -2.70
N ALA A 80 21.58 -5.30 -3.83
CA ALA A 80 22.70 -4.42 -4.07
C ALA A 80 22.15 -3.06 -4.51
N PRO A 81 22.53 -1.95 -3.85
CA PRO A 81 22.03 -0.64 -4.20
C PRO A 81 22.65 -0.13 -5.51
N PRO A 82 22.03 0.84 -6.21
CA PRO A 82 22.69 1.54 -7.30
C PRO A 82 23.98 2.19 -6.82
N SER A 83 24.97 2.32 -7.72
CA SER A 83 26.30 2.86 -7.38
C SER A 83 26.22 4.24 -6.72
N TRP A 84 25.32 5.11 -7.19
CA TRP A 84 25.11 6.45 -6.62
C TRP A 84 24.44 6.46 -5.23
N ALA A 85 23.87 5.34 -4.79
CA ALA A 85 23.30 5.17 -3.44
C ALA A 85 24.18 4.33 -2.50
N SER A 86 25.36 3.88 -2.94
CA SER A 86 26.22 2.97 -2.17
C SER A 86 26.77 3.56 -0.88
N LEU A 87 26.76 4.89 -0.72
CA LEU A 87 27.18 5.59 0.49
C LEU A 87 26.07 5.69 1.55
N LEU A 88 24.82 5.39 1.19
CA LEU A 88 23.73 5.37 2.16
C LEU A 88 23.90 4.21 3.13
N ASN A 89 23.47 4.40 4.38
CA ASN A 89 23.59 3.38 5.40
C ASN A 89 22.46 3.48 6.46
N PRO A 90 21.79 2.37 6.82
CA PRO A 90 22.10 1.00 6.42
C PRO A 90 21.61 0.64 5.02
N ILE A 91 22.37 -0.21 4.33
CA ILE A 91 21.99 -0.83 3.06
C ILE A 91 21.17 -2.09 3.38
N PRO A 92 19.98 -2.28 2.79
CA PRO A 92 19.21 -3.50 2.94
C PRO A 92 19.99 -4.70 2.41
N SER A 93 19.98 -5.82 3.12
CA SER A 93 20.69 -7.03 2.65
C SER A 93 19.87 -7.81 1.61
N HIS A 94 18.54 -7.70 1.67
CA HIS A 94 17.62 -8.49 0.85
C HIS A 94 16.40 -7.67 0.42
N ILE A 95 15.74 -8.16 -0.61
CA ILE A 95 14.49 -7.65 -1.14
C ILE A 95 13.60 -8.82 -1.58
N PHE A 96 12.28 -8.71 -1.42
CA PHE A 96 11.33 -9.61 -2.08
C PHE A 96 10.88 -9.07 -3.42
N SER A 97 10.62 -9.94 -4.39
CA SER A 97 9.86 -9.57 -5.58
C SER A 97 8.36 -9.74 -5.30
N LEU A 98 7.69 -8.63 -5.02
CA LEU A 98 6.25 -8.57 -4.75
C LEU A 98 5.50 -7.79 -5.84
N GLY A 99 6.16 -6.86 -6.51
CA GLY A 99 5.55 -6.06 -7.58
C GLY A 99 5.86 -6.58 -8.99
N HIS A 100 4.95 -6.29 -9.92
CA HIS A 100 5.21 -6.30 -11.35
C HIS A 100 6.00 -5.04 -11.71
N LEU A 101 7.32 -5.14 -11.63
CA LEU A 101 8.27 -4.09 -11.97
C LEU A 101 9.09 -4.50 -13.21
N PRO A 102 9.57 -3.56 -14.04
CA PRO A 102 9.38 -2.11 -13.91
C PRO A 102 7.97 -1.66 -14.32
N THR A 103 7.42 -0.65 -13.64
CA THR A 103 6.10 -0.09 -14.02
C THR A 103 6.23 0.81 -15.25
N PRO A 104 5.22 0.90 -16.12
CA PRO A 104 5.36 1.67 -17.35
C PRO A 104 5.31 3.18 -17.11
N ILE A 105 5.96 3.94 -18.00
CA ILE A 105 5.84 5.41 -18.08
C ILE A 105 4.99 5.74 -19.30
N HIS A 106 3.84 6.37 -19.09
CA HIS A 106 2.93 6.74 -20.18
C HIS A 106 2.96 8.25 -20.42
N LYS A 107 3.08 8.69 -21.67
CA LYS A 107 2.80 10.08 -22.02
C LYS A 107 1.32 10.37 -21.77
N TRP A 108 1.05 11.50 -21.13
CA TRP A 108 -0.31 11.91 -20.77
C TRP A 108 -0.59 13.30 -21.32
N ASN A 109 -1.49 13.37 -22.31
CA ASN A 109 -1.83 14.62 -22.98
C ASN A 109 -2.96 15.32 -22.21
N LEU A 110 -2.62 16.22 -21.29
CA LEU A 110 -3.61 17.08 -20.63
C LEU A 110 -4.00 18.26 -21.54
N PRO A 111 -5.27 18.69 -21.52
CA PRO A 111 -5.67 19.93 -22.18
C PRO A 111 -5.05 21.13 -21.47
N ASN A 112 -4.81 22.21 -22.22
CA ASN A 112 -4.35 23.51 -21.70
C ASN A 112 -3.00 23.46 -20.96
N LEU A 113 -2.12 22.51 -21.29
CA LEU A 113 -0.73 22.59 -20.85
C LEU A 113 -0.04 23.82 -21.46
N PRO A 114 0.86 24.49 -20.73
CA PRO A 114 1.71 25.52 -21.31
C PRO A 114 2.49 24.99 -22.53
N ALA A 115 2.82 25.88 -23.46
CA ALA A 115 3.63 25.52 -24.61
C ALA A 115 4.94 24.82 -24.16
N ASN A 116 5.37 23.81 -24.91
CA ASN A 116 6.57 23.00 -24.63
C ASN A 116 6.54 22.24 -23.28
N THR A 117 5.37 22.06 -22.66
CA THR A 117 5.23 21.21 -21.47
C THR A 117 4.72 19.83 -21.85
N GLU A 118 5.45 18.79 -21.46
CA GLU A 118 5.02 17.40 -21.61
C GLU A 118 4.78 16.77 -20.24
N VAL A 119 3.71 15.98 -20.11
CA VAL A 119 3.41 15.25 -18.88
C VAL A 119 3.51 13.76 -19.14
N TYR A 120 4.17 13.06 -18.22
CA TYR A 120 4.28 11.61 -18.22
C TYR A 120 3.81 11.06 -16.87
N LEU A 121 3.22 9.87 -16.88
CA LEU A 121 2.77 9.16 -15.69
C LEU A 121 3.59 7.90 -15.49
N LYS A 122 4.34 7.85 -14.38
CA LYS A 122 4.89 6.62 -13.83
C LYS A 122 3.76 5.81 -13.19
N ARG A 123 3.37 4.70 -13.84
CA ARG A 123 2.18 3.90 -13.51
C ARG A 123 2.42 2.86 -12.43
N ASP A 124 2.88 3.31 -11.27
CA ASP A 124 3.06 2.45 -10.10
C ASP A 124 1.74 1.87 -9.56
N ASP A 125 0.59 2.38 -10.00
CA ASP A 125 -0.72 1.75 -9.82
C ASP A 125 -0.86 0.42 -10.59
N LEU A 126 0.02 0.15 -11.58
CA LEU A 126 0.08 -1.11 -12.32
C LEU A 126 1.14 -2.09 -11.78
N SER A 127 1.63 -1.89 -10.55
CA SER A 127 2.59 -2.78 -9.88
C SER A 127 2.01 -4.14 -9.45
N GLY A 128 0.72 -4.38 -9.63
CA GLY A 128 0.16 -5.72 -9.86
C GLY A 128 0.08 -6.78 -8.74
N MET A 129 0.23 -6.52 -7.45
CA MET A 129 -0.55 -7.34 -6.48
C MET A 129 -2.00 -6.82 -6.45
N GLN A 130 -2.99 -7.50 -5.86
CA GLN A 130 -4.41 -7.06 -5.84
C GLN A 130 -4.68 -5.80 -4.97
N MET A 131 -3.87 -4.77 -5.21
CA MET A 131 -2.78 -4.20 -4.37
C MET A 131 -2.42 -2.73 -4.54
N SER A 132 -2.78 -2.23 -5.71
CA SER A 132 -2.06 -1.21 -6.48
C SER A 132 -1.51 -0.03 -5.67
N GLY A 133 -0.37 0.47 -6.14
CA GLY A 133 0.16 1.78 -5.76
C GLY A 133 1.53 1.72 -5.10
N ASN A 134 1.89 2.81 -4.44
CA ASN A 134 3.25 3.03 -3.95
C ASN A 134 3.73 2.08 -2.84
N LYS A 135 2.81 1.37 -2.21
CA LYS A 135 3.12 0.62 -0.98
C LYS A 135 3.92 -0.64 -1.28
N VAL A 136 3.68 -1.27 -2.43
CA VAL A 136 4.36 -2.51 -2.83
C VAL A 136 5.87 -2.33 -2.84
N ARG A 137 6.39 -1.27 -3.47
CA ARG A 137 7.84 -0.98 -3.52
C ARG A 137 8.50 -0.91 -2.14
N LYS A 138 7.80 -0.36 -1.15
CA LYS A 138 8.32 -0.29 0.22
C LYS A 138 8.25 -1.65 0.91
N LEU A 139 7.15 -2.37 0.70
CA LEU A 139 6.90 -3.68 1.28
C LEU A 139 7.89 -4.74 0.79
N GLU A 140 8.44 -4.61 -0.42
CA GLU A 140 9.51 -5.50 -0.91
C GLU A 140 10.72 -5.53 0.04
N PHE A 141 11.09 -4.39 0.63
CA PHE A 141 12.16 -4.29 1.62
C PHE A 141 11.68 -4.62 3.04
N LEU A 142 10.54 -4.07 3.45
CA LEU A 142 10.01 -4.25 4.81
C LEU A 142 9.68 -5.72 5.11
N MET A 143 9.09 -6.44 4.14
CA MET A 143 8.79 -7.85 4.31
C MET A 143 10.05 -8.72 4.28
N ALA A 144 11.08 -8.32 3.52
CA ALA A 144 12.35 -9.02 3.51
C ALA A 144 13.03 -8.97 4.88
N ASP A 145 13.00 -7.80 5.51
CA ASP A 145 13.49 -7.60 6.87
C ASP A 145 12.64 -8.35 7.91
N ALA A 146 11.30 -8.28 7.81
CA ALA A 146 10.41 -9.01 8.71
C ALA A 146 10.67 -10.53 8.70
N VAL A 147 10.81 -11.12 7.50
CA VAL A 147 11.12 -12.56 7.36
C VAL A 147 12.55 -12.85 7.85
N ALA A 148 13.52 -11.98 7.58
CA ALA A 148 14.89 -12.16 8.07
C ALA A 148 14.98 -12.15 9.60
N GLN A 149 14.13 -11.37 10.27
CA GLN A 149 14.02 -11.33 11.73
C GLN A 149 13.18 -12.49 12.32
N GLY A 150 12.68 -13.40 11.48
CA GLY A 150 11.91 -14.56 11.90
C GLY A 150 10.52 -14.19 12.44
N ALA A 151 9.93 -13.10 11.94
CA ALA A 151 8.58 -12.72 12.30
C ALA A 151 7.57 -13.79 11.85
N ASP A 152 6.53 -14.00 12.65
CA ASP A 152 5.39 -14.87 12.30
C ASP A 152 4.11 -14.07 12.02
N CYS A 153 4.12 -12.77 12.34
CA CYS A 153 3.00 -11.88 12.10
C CYS A 153 3.46 -10.43 11.88
N ILE A 154 2.63 -9.69 11.16
CA ILE A 154 2.83 -8.28 10.85
C ILE A 154 1.76 -7.44 11.55
N ILE A 155 2.16 -6.35 12.19
CA ILE A 155 1.27 -5.31 12.71
C ILE A 155 1.41 -4.07 11.85
N THR A 156 0.30 -3.48 11.42
CA THR A 156 0.31 -2.13 10.83
C THR A 156 -0.97 -1.37 11.16
N ILE A 157 -0.95 -0.07 10.90
CA ILE A 157 -2.04 0.85 11.23
C ILE A 157 -2.33 1.83 10.09
N GLY A 158 -3.59 2.24 9.94
CA GLY A 158 -4.02 3.20 8.93
C GLY A 158 -5.50 3.55 9.03
N GLY A 159 -6.03 4.29 8.06
CA GLY A 159 -7.48 4.50 7.94
C GLY A 159 -8.22 3.23 7.52
N ILE A 160 -9.52 3.15 7.78
CA ILE A 160 -10.40 2.04 7.37
C ILE A 160 -10.35 1.70 5.87
N GLN A 161 -9.87 2.62 5.04
CA GLN A 161 -9.71 2.43 3.61
C GLN A 161 -8.25 2.65 3.18
N SER A 162 -7.31 2.25 4.03
CA SER A 162 -5.88 2.41 3.81
C SER A 162 -5.37 1.48 2.71
N ASN A 163 -4.86 2.06 1.62
CA ASN A 163 -4.15 1.28 0.59
C ASN A 163 -2.94 0.55 1.16
N HIS A 164 -2.33 1.09 2.22
CA HIS A 164 -1.19 0.48 2.92
C HIS A 164 -1.57 -0.75 3.74
N CYS A 165 -2.67 -0.69 4.49
CA CYS A 165 -3.11 -1.81 5.32
C CYS A 165 -3.51 -3.00 4.45
N ARG A 166 -4.32 -2.72 3.43
CA ARG A 166 -4.64 -3.65 2.34
C ARG A 166 -3.37 -4.31 1.79
N ALA A 167 -2.32 -3.54 1.49
CA ALA A 167 -1.11 -4.04 0.81
C ALA A 167 -0.29 -4.94 1.71
N THR A 168 -0.18 -4.50 2.96
CA THR A 168 0.51 -5.23 4.00
C THR A 168 -0.20 -6.56 4.26
N ALA A 169 -1.53 -6.59 4.33
CA ALA A 169 -2.30 -7.80 4.57
C ALA A 169 -2.11 -8.84 3.46
N VAL A 170 -2.15 -8.41 2.19
CA VAL A 170 -1.92 -9.31 1.05
C VAL A 170 -0.48 -9.80 1.00
N ALA A 171 0.51 -8.92 1.19
CA ALA A 171 1.91 -9.31 1.21
C ALA A 171 2.22 -10.27 2.37
N ALA A 172 1.65 -10.04 3.56
CA ALA A 172 1.77 -10.94 4.70
C ALA A 172 1.17 -12.32 4.35
N LYS A 173 -0.02 -12.35 3.72
CA LYS A 173 -0.66 -13.60 3.33
C LYS A 173 0.18 -14.40 2.31
N TYR A 174 0.79 -13.73 1.33
CA TYR A 174 1.67 -14.39 0.37
C TYR A 174 2.90 -15.03 1.01
N LEU A 175 3.42 -14.41 2.07
CA LEU A 175 4.59 -14.88 2.81
C LEU A 175 4.23 -15.77 4.00
N ASN A 176 2.97 -16.21 4.08
CA ASN A 176 2.45 -17.04 5.16
C ASN A 176 2.65 -16.45 6.57
N LEU A 177 2.48 -15.13 6.69
CA LEU A 177 2.50 -14.38 7.94
C LEU A 177 1.07 -13.97 8.30
N ASP A 178 0.72 -14.05 9.59
CA ASP A 178 -0.54 -13.46 10.06
C ASP A 178 -0.47 -11.93 9.97
N CYS A 179 -1.59 -11.26 9.72
CA CYS A 179 -1.64 -9.81 9.66
C CYS A 179 -2.63 -9.25 10.69
N TYR A 180 -2.18 -8.27 11.45
CA TYR A 180 -2.97 -7.53 12.42
C TYR A 180 -3.03 -6.06 11.99
N LEU A 181 -4.24 -5.57 11.78
CA LEU A 181 -4.54 -4.22 11.30
C LEU A 181 -5.27 -3.43 12.36
N ILE A 182 -4.72 -2.27 12.71
CA ILE A 182 -5.45 -1.25 13.47
C ILE A 182 -6.00 -0.22 12.46
N LEU A 183 -7.32 -0.09 12.37
CA LEU A 183 -7.99 0.74 11.37
C LEU A 183 -8.78 1.88 12.02
N ARG A 184 -8.33 3.13 11.79
CA ARG A 184 -9.04 4.32 12.27
C ARG A 184 -10.29 4.62 11.43
N THR A 185 -11.40 4.86 12.11
CA THR A 185 -12.69 5.24 11.52
C THR A 185 -13.47 6.17 12.45
N SER A 186 -14.65 6.65 12.03
CA SER A 186 -15.52 7.43 12.91
C SER A 186 -16.09 6.58 14.04
N LYS A 187 -16.27 7.14 15.24
CA LYS A 187 -16.83 6.44 16.41
C LYS A 187 -18.10 5.63 16.12
N VAL A 188 -19.05 6.19 15.37
CA VAL A 188 -20.30 5.53 14.96
C VAL A 188 -20.06 4.21 14.19
N VAL A 189 -18.95 4.13 13.46
CA VAL A 189 -18.55 2.95 12.68
C VAL A 189 -17.71 1.98 13.50
N VAL A 190 -17.08 2.41 14.61
CA VAL A 190 -16.40 1.48 15.53
C VAL A 190 -17.44 0.59 16.22
N ASP A 191 -18.57 1.16 16.61
CA ASP A 191 -19.64 0.46 17.34
C ASP A 191 -20.52 -0.42 16.44
N LYS A 192 -20.25 -0.48 15.13
CA LYS A 192 -21.02 -1.24 14.13
C LYS A 192 -20.09 -1.98 13.19
N ASP A 193 -20.55 -3.06 12.58
CA ASP A 193 -19.78 -3.67 11.49
C ASP A 193 -19.82 -2.74 10.24
N PRO A 194 -18.69 -2.21 9.76
CA PRO A 194 -18.60 -1.43 8.51
C PRO A 194 -18.91 -2.23 7.24
N GLY A 195 -19.09 -3.55 7.34
CA GLY A 195 -19.40 -4.44 6.23
C GLY A 195 -18.20 -4.68 5.31
N LEU A 196 -18.48 -5.08 4.07
CA LEU A 196 -17.49 -5.52 3.09
C LEU A 196 -17.34 -4.49 1.97
N THR A 197 -16.56 -3.42 2.20
CA THR A 197 -16.41 -2.31 1.26
C THR A 197 -14.95 -1.97 0.95
N GLY A 198 -14.64 -1.68 -0.31
CA GLY A 198 -13.34 -1.16 -0.74
C GLY A 198 -12.15 -2.00 -0.25
N ASN A 199 -11.16 -1.33 0.36
CA ASN A 199 -9.95 -1.97 0.89
C ASN A 199 -10.25 -2.95 2.03
N LEU A 200 -11.23 -2.64 2.89
CA LEU A 200 -11.61 -3.50 4.01
C LEU A 200 -12.14 -4.87 3.56
N LEU A 201 -12.83 -4.93 2.41
CA LEU A 201 -13.24 -6.21 1.82
C LEU A 201 -12.03 -7.10 1.55
N VAL A 202 -10.98 -6.56 0.92
CA VAL A 202 -9.77 -7.33 0.58
C VAL A 202 -9.03 -7.76 1.85
N GLU A 203 -8.87 -6.86 2.82
CA GLU A 203 -8.24 -7.14 4.11
C GLU A 203 -8.91 -8.32 4.83
N ARG A 204 -10.26 -8.36 4.84
CA ARG A 204 -11.03 -9.47 5.40
C ARG A 204 -10.91 -10.76 4.57
N LEU A 205 -10.93 -10.67 3.25
CA LEU A 205 -10.83 -11.83 2.35
C LEU A 205 -9.50 -12.58 2.52
N VAL A 206 -8.40 -11.85 2.74
CA VAL A 206 -7.09 -12.49 2.99
C VAL A 206 -6.90 -12.95 4.43
N GLY A 207 -7.89 -12.72 5.30
CA GLY A 207 -7.91 -13.19 6.68
C GLY A 207 -7.15 -12.30 7.66
N ALA A 208 -7.03 -10.99 7.40
CA ALA A 208 -6.41 -10.08 8.36
C ALA A 208 -7.25 -9.92 9.64
N ASN A 209 -6.58 -9.87 10.78
CA ASN A 209 -7.17 -9.56 12.07
C ASN A 209 -7.38 -8.04 12.17
N VAL A 210 -8.63 -7.58 12.16
CA VAL A 210 -8.96 -6.14 12.11
C VAL A 210 -9.44 -5.65 13.47
N GLN A 211 -8.74 -4.66 14.04
CA GLN A 211 -9.18 -3.86 15.17
C GLN A 211 -9.59 -2.47 14.68
N LEU A 212 -10.85 -2.09 14.92
CA LEU A 212 -11.32 -0.73 14.63
C LEU A 212 -11.08 0.18 15.82
N ILE A 213 -10.60 1.40 15.56
CA ILE A 213 -10.44 2.44 16.57
C ILE A 213 -11.05 3.75 16.09
N SER A 214 -11.41 4.62 17.03
CA SER A 214 -11.95 5.94 16.71
C SER A 214 -10.85 6.91 16.28
N LYS A 215 -11.21 7.99 15.58
CA LYS A 215 -10.24 9.05 15.22
C LYS A 215 -9.70 9.75 16.48
N GLU A 216 -10.55 9.89 17.48
CA GLU A 216 -10.25 10.53 18.77
C GLU A 216 -9.22 9.72 19.54
N GLU A 217 -9.43 8.40 19.63
CA GLU A 217 -8.48 7.46 20.25
C GLU A 217 -7.14 7.44 19.50
N TYR A 218 -7.16 7.41 18.17
CA TYR A 218 -5.95 7.51 17.35
C TYR A 218 -5.17 8.80 17.65
N ALA A 219 -5.86 9.93 17.79
CA ALA A 219 -5.25 11.23 18.08
C ALA A 219 -4.70 11.32 19.51
N GLN A 220 -5.35 10.68 20.48
CA GLN A 220 -4.92 10.68 21.88
C GLN A 220 -3.73 9.76 22.14
N ILE A 221 -3.76 8.53 21.63
CA ILE A 221 -2.75 7.50 21.93
C ILE A 221 -1.56 7.60 20.97
N GLY A 222 -1.84 7.91 19.70
CA GLY A 222 -0.85 7.94 18.63
C GLY A 222 -0.50 6.56 18.07
N SER A 223 -0.09 6.53 16.80
CA SER A 223 0.13 5.27 16.06
C SER A 223 1.23 4.38 16.63
N VAL A 224 2.30 4.97 17.18
CA VAL A 224 3.43 4.24 17.76
C VAL A 224 2.99 3.47 19.00
N ASN A 225 2.32 4.13 19.94
CA ASN A 225 1.85 3.48 21.17
C ASN A 225 0.80 2.41 20.86
N LEU A 226 -0.17 2.70 20.00
CA LEU A 226 -1.19 1.72 19.58
C LEU A 226 -0.58 0.42 19.00
N THR A 227 0.45 0.56 18.17
CA THR A 227 1.12 -0.61 17.58
C THR A 227 2.03 -1.33 18.57
N ASN A 228 2.67 -0.60 19.51
CA ASN A 228 3.46 -1.17 20.59
C ASN A 228 2.61 -1.95 21.59
N ASP A 229 1.45 -1.44 21.99
CA ASP A 229 0.53 -2.14 22.89
C ASP A 229 0.09 -3.49 22.32
N LEU A 230 -0.27 -3.51 21.03
CA LEU A 230 -0.63 -4.74 20.33
C LEU A 230 0.59 -5.68 20.18
N LYS A 231 1.77 -5.13 19.91
CA LYS A 231 3.02 -5.89 19.85
C LYS A 231 3.30 -6.59 21.17
N GLU A 232 3.22 -5.88 22.30
CA GLU A 232 3.43 -6.45 23.63
C GLU A 232 2.44 -7.54 23.96
N LYS A 233 1.17 -7.35 23.58
CA LYS A 233 0.13 -8.39 23.74
C LYS A 233 0.49 -9.66 22.97
N LEU A 234 0.83 -9.54 21.69
CA LEU A 234 1.17 -10.70 20.85
C LEU A 234 2.46 -11.39 21.32
N VAL A 235 3.45 -10.65 21.80
CA VAL A 235 4.66 -11.23 22.41
C VAL A 235 4.32 -12.04 23.66
N LYS A 236 3.41 -11.57 24.52
CA LYS A 236 2.92 -12.33 25.70
C LYS A 236 2.17 -13.60 25.31
N GLU A 237 1.58 -13.63 24.11
CA GLU A 237 0.94 -14.82 23.52
C GLU A 237 1.95 -15.75 22.81
N GLY A 238 3.26 -15.46 22.89
CA GLY A 238 4.32 -16.28 22.32
C GLY A 238 4.58 -16.03 20.83
N ARG A 239 4.02 -14.96 20.26
CA ARG A 239 4.20 -14.58 18.85
C ARG A 239 5.46 -13.74 18.63
N LYS A 240 5.89 -13.65 17.37
CA LYS A 240 7.00 -12.80 16.90
C LYS A 240 6.49 -11.70 15.95
N PRO A 241 5.89 -10.61 16.49
CA PRO A 241 5.36 -9.53 15.68
C PRO A 241 6.42 -8.58 15.12
N TYR A 242 6.28 -8.23 13.84
CA TYR A 242 7.01 -7.15 13.18
C TYR A 242 6.07 -5.96 12.91
N VAL A 243 6.45 -4.77 13.36
CA VAL A 243 5.62 -3.56 13.21
C VAL A 243 6.05 -2.80 11.96
N ILE A 244 5.11 -2.58 11.04
CA ILE A 244 5.28 -1.68 9.90
C ILE A 244 4.57 -0.35 10.22
N PRO A 245 5.29 0.79 10.21
CA PRO A 245 4.69 2.08 10.51
C PRO A 245 3.71 2.53 9.44
N VAL A 246 2.91 3.57 9.75
CA VAL A 246 1.90 4.13 8.86
C VAL A 246 2.48 4.36 7.45
N GLY A 247 1.87 3.70 6.45
CA GLY A 247 2.25 3.87 5.05
C GLY A 247 3.60 3.29 4.65
N GLY A 248 4.19 2.45 5.49
CA GLY A 248 5.51 1.82 5.30
C GLY A 248 6.63 2.85 5.33
N SER A 249 6.46 3.89 6.14
CA SER A 249 7.36 5.05 6.14
C SER A 249 8.37 5.00 7.28
N ASN A 250 9.51 4.41 6.98
CA ASN A 250 10.75 4.45 7.75
C ASN A 250 11.92 4.45 6.75
N SER A 251 13.16 4.59 7.25
CA SER A 251 14.35 4.64 6.39
C SER A 251 14.49 3.40 5.50
N LEU A 252 14.15 2.20 5.99
CA LEU A 252 14.15 0.99 5.17
C LEU A 252 13.13 1.06 4.01
N GLY A 253 11.90 1.48 4.28
CA GLY A 253 10.86 1.63 3.27
C GLY A 253 11.15 2.72 2.22
N THR A 254 12.01 3.69 2.55
CA THR A 254 12.50 4.72 1.60
C THR A 254 13.25 4.10 0.42
N TRP A 255 13.96 2.98 0.61
CA TRP A 255 14.69 2.27 -0.45
C TRP A 255 13.79 1.85 -1.62
N GLY A 256 12.51 1.55 -1.35
CA GLY A 256 11.53 1.26 -2.40
C GLY A 256 11.41 2.36 -3.46
N TYR A 257 11.57 3.63 -3.07
CA TYR A 257 11.50 4.76 -3.98
C TYR A 257 12.85 5.28 -4.46
N ILE A 258 13.94 4.92 -3.78
CA ILE A 258 15.31 5.03 -4.33
C ILE A 258 15.42 4.10 -5.55
N GLU A 259 14.93 2.87 -5.44
CA GLU A 259 14.83 1.92 -6.55
C GLU A 259 13.91 2.40 -7.68
N ALA A 260 12.83 3.10 -7.35
CA ALA A 260 11.97 3.70 -8.37
C ALA A 260 12.72 4.74 -9.21
N ILE A 261 13.66 5.50 -8.64
CA ILE A 261 14.51 6.42 -9.40
C ILE A 261 15.48 5.64 -10.29
N ARG A 262 16.17 4.62 -9.78
CA ARG A 262 17.03 3.74 -10.59
C ARG A 262 16.26 3.16 -11.79
N GLU A 263 15.03 2.73 -11.55
CA GLU A 263 14.12 2.22 -12.57
C GLU A 263 13.78 3.28 -13.63
N ILE A 264 13.47 4.51 -13.21
CA ILE A 264 13.19 5.63 -14.15
C ILE A 264 14.44 5.96 -14.97
N GLU A 265 15.62 6.00 -14.37
CA GLU A 265 16.89 6.24 -15.08
C GLU A 265 17.14 5.19 -16.17
N GLN A 266 16.94 3.91 -15.86
CA GLN A 266 17.08 2.83 -16.83
C GLN A 266 16.07 2.95 -17.97
N GLN A 267 14.82 3.32 -17.65
CA GLN A 267 13.79 3.54 -18.67
C GLN A 267 14.11 4.76 -19.56
N VAL A 268 14.67 5.83 -19.01
CA VAL A 268 15.11 7.02 -19.76
C VAL A 268 16.30 6.67 -20.67
N GLN A 269 17.29 5.95 -20.16
CA GLN A 269 18.45 5.49 -20.93
C GLN A 269 18.02 4.66 -22.15
N ALA A 270 17.03 3.79 -21.99
CA ALA A 270 16.46 2.99 -23.08
C ALA A 270 15.82 3.85 -24.20
N THR A 271 15.48 5.11 -23.94
CA THR A 271 14.98 6.05 -24.96
C THR A 271 16.09 6.69 -25.80
N THR A 272 17.36 6.29 -25.63
CA THR A 272 18.54 6.87 -26.29
C THR A 272 18.67 8.38 -26.03
N GLY A 273 18.28 8.84 -24.84
CA GLY A 273 18.38 10.25 -24.43
C GLY A 273 17.31 11.18 -25.04
N ARG A 274 16.29 10.64 -25.72
CA ARG A 274 15.22 11.47 -26.32
C ARG A 274 14.30 12.09 -25.28
N ILE A 275 14.17 11.45 -24.12
CA ILE A 275 13.31 11.91 -23.04
C ILE A 275 14.20 12.28 -21.86
N LYS A 276 13.96 13.45 -21.28
CA LYS A 276 14.50 13.88 -20.00
C LYS A 276 13.34 14.38 -19.15
N PHE A 277 13.38 14.10 -17.86
CA PHE A 277 12.39 14.62 -16.90
C PHE A 277 13.05 15.71 -16.06
N ASP A 278 12.49 16.91 -16.09
CA ASP A 278 12.97 18.03 -15.29
C ASP A 278 12.30 18.08 -13.91
N ASP A 279 11.07 17.56 -13.81
CA ASP A 279 10.24 17.62 -12.60
C ASP A 279 9.52 16.28 -12.34
N ILE A 280 9.39 15.92 -11.05
CA ILE A 280 8.60 14.81 -10.55
C ILE A 280 7.51 15.36 -9.64
N VAL A 281 6.25 15.02 -9.93
CA VAL A 281 5.09 15.44 -9.12
C VAL A 281 4.46 14.23 -8.40
N VAL A 282 4.29 14.35 -7.09
CA VAL A 282 3.82 13.25 -6.23
C VAL A 282 2.99 13.73 -5.04
N ALA A 283 1.94 12.98 -4.70
CA ALA A 283 1.19 13.22 -3.48
C ALA A 283 1.99 12.76 -2.23
N CYS A 284 2.01 13.58 -1.19
CA CYS A 284 2.67 13.28 0.08
C CYS A 284 1.64 12.99 1.16
N GLY A 285 1.63 11.74 1.65
CA GLY A 285 0.81 11.32 2.78
C GLY A 285 1.66 10.90 3.97
N SER A 286 2.44 9.83 3.85
CA SER A 286 3.26 9.32 4.96
C SER A 286 4.75 9.62 4.82
N GLY A 287 5.21 10.42 3.85
CA GLY A 287 6.61 10.83 3.74
C GLY A 287 7.54 9.91 2.91
N ALA A 288 7.73 8.62 3.23
CA ALA A 288 8.86 7.86 2.64
C ALA A 288 8.86 7.69 1.10
N THR A 289 7.71 7.88 0.42
CA THR A 289 7.71 7.93 -1.05
C THR A 289 8.43 9.18 -1.56
N ILE A 290 8.16 10.35 -0.95
CA ILE A 290 8.80 11.60 -1.36
C ILE A 290 10.28 11.63 -0.95
N ALA A 291 10.62 11.08 0.22
CA ALA A 291 12.01 10.96 0.65
C ALA A 291 12.85 10.13 -0.34
N GLY A 292 12.34 8.97 -0.77
CA GLY A 292 13.07 8.10 -1.68
C GLY A 292 13.21 8.68 -3.09
N LEU A 293 12.15 9.34 -3.59
CA LEU A 293 12.19 10.03 -4.88
C LEU A 293 13.16 11.22 -4.85
N ALA A 294 13.11 12.04 -3.80
CA ALA A 294 13.96 13.23 -3.66
C ALA A 294 15.43 12.84 -3.51
N LEU A 295 15.72 11.93 -2.57
CA LEU A 295 17.09 11.45 -2.33
C LEU A 295 17.65 10.72 -3.55
N GLY A 296 16.85 9.84 -4.17
CA GLY A 296 17.27 9.13 -5.37
C GLY A 296 17.53 10.08 -6.55
N SER A 297 16.66 11.06 -6.77
CA SER A 297 16.84 12.06 -7.83
C SER A 297 18.06 12.96 -7.57
N TRP A 298 18.29 13.32 -6.30
CA TRP A 298 19.43 14.12 -5.86
C TRP A 298 20.76 13.39 -6.05
N LEU A 299 20.84 12.11 -5.69
CA LEU A 299 22.09 11.33 -5.79
C LEU A 299 22.33 10.81 -7.21
N GLY A 300 21.27 10.36 -7.88
CA GLY A 300 21.32 9.79 -9.23
C GLY A 300 21.65 10.79 -10.34
N THR A 301 21.63 10.30 -11.55
CA THR A 301 21.78 11.04 -12.82
C THR A 301 20.50 11.75 -13.26
N LEU A 302 19.32 11.35 -12.74
CA LEU A 302 18.04 11.93 -13.14
C LEU A 302 17.96 13.44 -12.88
N LYS A 303 18.38 13.88 -11.68
CA LYS A 303 18.41 15.30 -11.23
C LYS A 303 17.11 16.07 -11.46
N ALA A 304 15.97 15.38 -11.51
CA ALA A 304 14.65 16.00 -11.61
C ALA A 304 14.27 16.64 -10.27
N LYS A 305 13.66 17.83 -10.30
CA LYS A 305 13.14 18.50 -9.12
C LYS A 305 11.91 17.76 -8.60
N VAL A 306 11.88 17.41 -7.32
CA VAL A 306 10.75 16.70 -6.74
C VAL A 306 9.79 17.68 -6.08
N HIS A 307 8.54 17.67 -6.54
CA HIS A 307 7.43 18.47 -6.00
C HIS A 307 6.43 17.55 -5.33
N ALA A 308 6.30 17.72 -4.02
CA ALA A 308 5.42 16.95 -3.16
C ALA A 308 4.18 17.78 -2.79
N PHE A 309 3.00 17.18 -2.89
CA PHE A 309 1.73 17.81 -2.54
C PHE A 309 1.14 17.12 -1.30
N ALA A 310 1.24 17.76 -0.14
CA ALA A 310 0.85 17.24 1.16
C ALA A 310 -0.68 17.09 1.28
N VAL A 311 -1.17 15.87 1.59
CA VAL A 311 -2.61 15.54 1.59
C VAL A 311 -3.22 15.31 2.98
N CYS A 312 -2.45 15.49 4.06
CA CYS A 312 -2.93 15.32 5.42
C CYS A 312 -2.35 16.34 6.40
N ASP A 313 -1.03 16.41 6.48
CA ASP A 313 -0.29 17.30 7.37
C ASP A 313 0.31 18.49 6.60
N ASP A 314 0.93 19.41 7.30
CA ASP A 314 1.50 20.62 6.72
C ASP A 314 2.95 20.43 6.22
N PRO A 315 3.43 21.29 5.30
CA PRO A 315 4.78 21.17 4.75
C PRO A 315 5.89 21.03 5.79
N ASP A 316 5.90 21.84 6.85
CA ASP A 316 6.92 21.81 7.90
C ASP A 316 7.01 20.45 8.60
N TYR A 317 5.86 19.80 8.84
CA TYR A 317 5.83 18.43 9.36
C TYR A 317 6.55 17.48 8.41
N PHE A 318 6.29 17.59 7.10
CA PHE A 318 6.90 16.70 6.12
C PHE A 318 8.36 16.99 5.84
N TYR A 319 8.84 18.23 5.95
CA TYR A 319 10.27 18.52 5.89
C TYR A 319 11.00 17.81 7.02
N ASN A 320 10.55 17.99 8.27
CA ASN A 320 11.12 17.30 9.43
C ASN A 320 11.03 15.78 9.30
N PHE A 321 9.86 15.26 8.90
CA PHE A 321 9.68 13.82 8.74
C PHE A 321 10.57 13.25 7.62
N VAL A 322 10.76 13.96 6.51
CA VAL A 322 11.69 13.54 5.45
C VAL A 322 13.13 13.60 5.95
N GLN A 323 13.49 14.64 6.72
CA GLN A 323 14.81 14.78 7.34
C GLN A 323 15.14 13.56 8.22
N ASP A 324 14.23 13.16 9.11
CA ASP A 324 14.42 11.99 9.97
C ASP A 324 14.68 10.71 9.15
N LEU A 325 13.96 10.54 8.03
CA LEU A 325 14.12 9.37 7.17
C LEU A 325 15.49 9.33 6.48
N ILE A 326 15.95 10.47 5.95
CA ILE A 326 17.23 10.57 5.21
C ILE A 326 18.43 10.61 6.16
N ASP A 327 18.27 11.13 7.38
CA ASP A 327 19.26 11.03 8.46
C ASP A 327 19.42 9.58 8.92
N GLY A 328 18.32 8.83 9.01
CA GLY A 328 18.35 7.38 9.25
C GLY A 328 19.03 6.59 8.13
N LEU A 329 19.24 7.19 6.96
CA LEU A 329 20.04 6.66 5.85
C LEU A 329 21.44 7.27 5.77
N LYS A 330 21.81 8.16 6.71
CA LYS A 330 23.07 8.90 6.74
C LYS A 330 23.37 9.62 5.42
N ALA A 331 22.34 10.19 4.79
CA ALA A 331 22.45 10.81 3.48
C ALA A 331 23.31 12.09 3.47
N GLY A 332 23.38 12.81 4.59
CA GLY A 332 24.17 14.03 4.71
C GLY A 332 23.65 15.19 3.84
N VAL A 333 22.34 15.28 3.64
CA VAL A 333 21.66 16.32 2.86
C VAL A 333 20.47 16.88 3.63
N ASP A 334 20.10 18.13 3.36
CA ASP A 334 18.92 18.76 3.94
C ASP A 334 17.68 18.47 3.07
N SER A 335 16.57 18.15 3.73
CA SER A 335 15.29 17.91 3.07
C SER A 335 14.81 19.10 2.23
N HIS A 336 15.08 20.34 2.65
CA HIS A 336 14.72 21.56 1.92
C HIS A 336 15.52 21.73 0.61
N ASP A 337 16.69 21.11 0.50
CA ASP A 337 17.52 21.20 -0.71
C ASP A 337 17.04 20.24 -1.81
N ILE A 338 16.35 19.15 -1.43
CA ILE A 338 16.08 18.02 -2.33
C ILE A 338 14.60 17.85 -2.69
N VAL A 339 13.67 18.44 -1.94
CA VAL A 339 12.23 18.37 -2.22
C VAL A 339 11.52 19.68 -1.95
N ASN A 340 10.63 20.08 -2.86
CA ASN A 340 9.70 21.18 -2.65
C ASN A 340 8.36 20.63 -2.17
N ILE A 341 7.95 20.95 -0.94
CA ILE A 341 6.70 20.46 -0.34
C ILE A 341 5.65 21.57 -0.30
N GLN A 342 4.52 21.31 -0.95
CA GLN A 342 3.38 22.22 -1.06
C GLN A 342 2.19 21.70 -0.28
N ASN A 343 1.41 22.60 0.31
CA ASN A 343 0.16 22.23 0.96
C ASN A 343 -0.93 21.94 -0.08
N ALA A 344 -1.55 20.76 0.00
CA ALA A 344 -2.65 20.33 -0.86
C ALA A 344 -3.70 19.54 -0.08
N LYS A 345 -3.80 19.74 1.24
CA LYS A 345 -4.66 18.94 2.11
C LYS A 345 -6.15 19.27 1.96
N GLY A 346 -6.48 20.39 1.32
CA GLY A 346 -7.86 20.83 1.11
C GLY A 346 -8.64 20.93 2.42
N LEU A 347 -9.77 20.24 2.50
CA LEU A 347 -10.60 20.14 3.72
C LEU A 347 -10.00 19.20 4.78
N GLY A 348 -8.90 18.53 4.49
CA GLY A 348 -8.21 17.58 5.35
C GLY A 348 -8.19 16.16 4.77
N TYR A 349 -7.47 15.28 5.46
CA TYR A 349 -7.22 13.93 5.00
C TYR A 349 -8.50 13.15 4.66
N ALA A 350 -8.55 12.64 3.42
CA ALA A 350 -9.64 11.83 2.87
C ALA A 350 -11.01 12.54 2.83
N ILE A 351 -11.02 13.88 2.75
CA ILE A 351 -12.22 14.69 2.55
C ILE A 351 -12.05 15.45 1.24
N ASN A 352 -12.97 15.24 0.29
CA ASN A 352 -12.92 15.89 -1.01
C ASN A 352 -13.98 16.99 -1.10
N THR A 353 -13.64 18.08 -1.77
CA THR A 353 -14.57 19.08 -2.27
C THR A 353 -15.32 18.57 -3.50
N SER A 354 -16.44 19.22 -3.83
CA SER A 354 -17.18 18.88 -5.05
C SER A 354 -16.37 19.20 -6.30
N GLU A 355 -15.53 20.23 -6.23
CA GLU A 355 -14.66 20.73 -7.29
C GLU A 355 -13.55 19.74 -7.61
N GLU A 356 -12.88 19.19 -6.60
CA GLU A 356 -11.89 18.12 -6.76
C GLU A 356 -12.50 16.87 -7.43
N LEU A 357 -13.70 16.46 -7.00
CA LEU A 357 -14.39 15.31 -7.60
C LEU A 357 -14.78 15.58 -9.06
N LYS A 358 -15.25 16.79 -9.38
CA LYS A 358 -15.51 17.22 -10.76
C LYS A 358 -14.23 17.24 -11.59
N PHE A 359 -13.12 17.72 -11.03
CA PHE A 359 -11.82 17.75 -11.69
C PHE A 359 -11.32 16.35 -12.02
N VAL A 360 -11.38 15.42 -11.06
CA VAL A 360 -11.02 14.01 -11.26
C VAL A 360 -11.88 13.40 -12.36
N LYS A 361 -13.21 13.60 -12.31
CA LYS A 361 -14.13 13.12 -13.34
C LYS A 361 -13.82 13.68 -14.73
N ALA A 362 -13.48 14.96 -14.83
CA ALA A 362 -13.26 15.63 -16.11
C ALA A 362 -11.90 15.29 -16.74
N ASN A 363 -10.85 15.12 -15.93
CA ASN A 363 -9.47 15.08 -16.40
C ASN A 363 -8.78 13.72 -16.26
N CYS A 364 -9.15 12.89 -15.28
CA CYS A 364 -8.48 11.60 -15.07
C CYS A 364 -9.02 10.48 -15.98
N TYR A 365 -10.23 10.62 -16.51
CA TYR A 365 -10.92 9.56 -17.28
C TYR A 365 -11.19 9.93 -18.74
N ARG A 366 -10.72 11.09 -19.21
CA ARG A 366 -10.98 11.58 -20.56
C ARG A 366 -9.69 11.59 -21.37
N TYR A 367 -9.37 10.48 -22.03
CA TYR A 367 -8.33 10.46 -23.06
C TYR A 367 -8.89 11.11 -24.32
N ARG A 368 -8.39 12.30 -24.68
CA ARG A 368 -8.59 12.82 -26.04
C ARG A 368 -7.39 12.39 -26.87
N GLY A 369 -7.58 11.34 -27.67
CA GLY A 369 -6.62 10.99 -28.72
C GLY A 369 -6.37 12.21 -29.59
N ARG A 370 -5.15 12.38 -30.08
CA ARG A 370 -4.83 13.43 -31.05
C ARG A 370 -5.79 13.27 -32.24
N SER A 371 -6.66 14.25 -32.43
CA SER A 371 -7.34 14.51 -33.71
C SER A 371 -6.38 15.21 -34.64
#